data_AF-A0A0K9GD45-F1
#
_entry.id   AF-A0A0K9GD45-F1
#
_cell.length_a   1.000
_cell.length_b   1.000
_cell.length_c   1.000
_cell.angle_alpha   90.00
_cell.angle_beta   90.00
_cell.angle_gamma   90.00
#
_symmetry.space_group_name_H-M   'P 1'
#
loop_
_entity.id
_entity.type
_entity.pdbx_description
1 polymer ?
#
loop_
_entity_poly.entity_id
_entity_poly.type
_entity_poly.pdbx_seq_one_letter_code
_entity_poly.pdbx_strand_id
1 'polypeptide(L)' 'MRERGQKKQTFRQVDHLLNTYCNGCFLHKQLVSDHGRRHAHRFCITQCTVGEQLKMIGSRLNEE' A
#
# COMPACT_ATOMS: atom_id res chain seq x y z
N MET A 1 -8.13 -23.25 19.47
CA MET A 1 -7.20 -22.14 19.15
C MET A 1 -6.66 -22.30 17.72
N ARG A 2 -7.48 -22.03 16.72
CA ARG A 2 -7.20 -22.09 15.27
C ARG A 2 -8.19 -21.05 14.68
N GLU A 3 -7.90 -20.08 13.81
CA GLU A 3 -6.89 -19.87 12.77
C GLU A 3 -6.50 -18.35 12.71
N ARG A 4 -5.26 -17.97 13.03
CA ARG A 4 -4.79 -16.57 12.87
C ARG A 4 -3.46 -16.44 12.11
N GLY A 5 -3.11 -17.46 11.32
CA GLY A 5 -1.86 -17.51 10.58
C GLY A 5 -1.87 -16.69 9.30
N GLN A 6 -2.94 -16.79 8.50
CA GLN A 6 -2.96 -16.23 7.14
C GLN A 6 -3.04 -14.70 7.12
N LYS A 7 -3.90 -14.09 7.95
CA LYS A 7 -4.02 -12.63 8.07
C LYS A 7 -2.66 -11.96 8.37
N LYS A 8 -1.83 -12.57 9.21
CA LYS A 8 -0.49 -12.06 9.55
C LYS A 8 0.48 -12.09 8.37
N GLN A 9 0.41 -13.12 7.53
CA GLN A 9 1.32 -13.29 6.41
C GLN A 9 1.05 -12.27 5.31
N THR A 10 -0.23 -12.02 5.05
CA THR A 10 -0.69 -11.01 4.11
C THR A 10 -0.37 -9.60 4.59
N PHE A 11 -0.59 -9.28 5.87
CA PHE A 11 -0.16 -8.01 6.46
C PHE A 11 1.35 -7.80 6.37
N ARG A 12 2.16 -8.85 6.56
CA ARG A 12 3.63 -8.76 6.38
C ARG A 12 4.03 -8.51 4.94
N GLN A 13 3.34 -9.08 3.96
CA GLN A 13 3.59 -8.81 2.54
C GLN A 13 3.24 -7.36 2.18
N VAL A 14 2.11 -6.88 2.67
CA VAL A 14 1.68 -5.48 2.57
C VAL A 14 2.73 -4.54 3.17
N ASP A 15 3.15 -4.82 4.41
CA ASP A 15 4.13 -4.00 5.12
C ASP A 15 5.48 -4.01 4.38
N HIS A 16 5.93 -5.16 3.90
CA HIS A 16 7.17 -5.26 3.13
C HIS A 16 7.10 -4.49 1.80
N LEU A 17 5.98 -4.57 1.07
CA LEU A 17 5.79 -3.79 -0.16
C LEU A 17 5.78 -2.29 0.13
N LEU A 18 5.09 -1.86 1.18
CA LEU A 18 5.09 -0.46 1.61
C LEU A 18 6.47 -0.02 2.05
N ASN A 19 7.20 -0.84 2.80
CA ASN A 19 8.48 -0.46 3.36
C ASN A 19 9.63 -0.57 2.33
N THR A 20 9.46 -1.34 1.27
CA THR A 20 10.44 -1.45 0.17
C THR A 20 10.17 -0.42 -0.93
N TYR A 21 8.91 -0.20 -1.29
CA TYR A 21 8.54 0.65 -2.44
C TYR A 21 7.94 2.00 -2.04
N CYS A 22 7.17 2.05 -0.94
CA CYS A 22 6.63 3.32 -0.43
C CYS A 22 7.57 4.03 0.57
N ASN A 23 8.55 3.34 1.15
CA ASN A 23 9.54 3.99 2.02
C ASN A 23 10.46 4.87 1.19
N GLY A 24 10.41 6.18 1.44
CA GLY A 24 11.15 7.14 0.65
C GLY A 24 10.61 7.32 -0.78
N CYS A 25 9.35 6.93 -1.04
CA CYS A 25 8.74 6.97 -2.37
C CYS A 25 9.05 8.28 -3.11
N PHE A 26 9.89 8.17 -4.15
CA PHE A 26 10.31 9.31 -4.96
C PHE A 26 9.08 9.98 -5.60
N LEU A 27 8.13 9.17 -6.04
CA LEU A 27 6.83 9.61 -6.54
C LEU A 27 6.11 10.50 -5.53
N HIS A 28 6.00 10.10 -4.26
CA HIS A 28 5.39 10.94 -3.25
C HIS A 28 6.16 12.26 -3.09
N LYS A 29 7.49 12.22 -2.98
CA LYS A 29 8.31 13.45 -2.88
C LYS A 29 8.13 14.37 -4.08
N GLN A 30 8.15 13.81 -5.29
CA GLN A 30 8.00 14.56 -6.53
C GLN A 30 6.58 15.15 -6.63
N LEU A 31 5.54 14.36 -6.35
CA LEU A 31 4.14 14.83 -6.35
C LEU A 31 3.87 15.88 -5.27
N VAL A 32 4.52 15.78 -4.09
CA VAL A 32 4.45 16.85 -3.08
C VAL A 32 5.11 18.12 -3.60
N SER A 33 6.24 18.00 -4.29
CA SER A 33 6.95 19.15 -4.87
C SER A 33 6.23 19.76 -6.07
N ASP A 34 5.53 18.96 -6.86
CA ASP A 34 4.91 19.35 -8.14
C ASP A 34 3.45 19.79 -7.97
N HIS A 35 2.68 19.05 -7.16
CA HIS A 35 1.23 19.23 -7.00
C HIS A 35 0.78 19.41 -5.53
N GLY A 36 1.68 19.29 -4.57
CA GLY A 36 1.38 19.41 -3.14
C GLY A 36 0.96 18.11 -2.45
N ARG A 37 1.02 18.10 -1.11
CA ARG A 37 0.75 16.92 -0.24
C ARG A 37 -0.58 16.20 -0.53
N ARG A 38 -1.63 16.96 -0.80
CA ARG A 38 -2.97 16.40 -1.05
C ARG A 38 -3.01 15.55 -2.32
N HIS A 39 -2.29 15.99 -3.36
CA HIS A 39 -2.24 15.29 -4.63
C HIS A 39 -1.38 14.02 -4.53
N ALA A 40 -0.25 14.10 -3.83
CA ALA A 40 0.62 12.94 -3.58
C ALA A 40 -0.14 11.82 -2.84
N HIS A 41 -0.89 12.16 -1.80
CA HIS A 41 -1.68 11.18 -1.06
C HIS A 41 -2.81 10.57 -1.91
N ARG A 42 -3.51 11.40 -2.70
CA ARG A 42 -4.55 10.92 -3.63
C ARG A 42 -3.96 9.94 -4.63
N PHE A 43 -2.84 10.32 -5.26
CA PHE A 43 -2.14 9.47 -6.22
C PHE A 43 -1.71 8.14 -5.60
N CYS A 44 -1.17 8.14 -4.39
CA CYS A 44 -0.80 6.90 -3.69
C CYS A 44 -1.98 5.92 -3.49
N ILE A 45 -3.21 6.42 -3.43
CA ILE A 45 -4.41 5.60 -3.22
C ILE A 45 -5.09 5.22 -4.54
N THR A 46 -4.98 6.07 -5.57
CA THR A 46 -5.74 5.91 -6.83
C THR A 46 -4.92 5.47 -8.03
N GLN A 47 -3.62 5.79 -8.05
CA GLN A 47 -2.74 5.64 -9.23
C GLN A 47 -1.44 4.89 -8.90
N CYS A 48 -1.09 4.75 -7.63
CA CYS A 48 0.10 4.02 -7.25
C CYS A 48 -0.14 2.52 -7.42
N THR A 49 0.71 1.89 -8.21
CA THR A 49 0.70 0.45 -8.49
C THR A 49 0.85 -0.38 -7.21
N VAL A 50 1.56 0.15 -6.21
CA VAL A 50 1.64 -0.46 -4.87
C VAL A 50 0.29 -0.34 -4.15
N GLY A 51 -0.37 0.82 -4.23
CA GLY A 51 -1.71 1.05 -3.66
C GLY A 51 -2.78 0.10 -4.23
N GLU A 52 -2.76 -0.15 -5.54
CA GLU A 52 -3.64 -1.14 -6.18
C GLU A 52 -3.34 -2.57 -5.73
N GLN A 53 -2.06 -2.94 -5.66
CA GLN A 53 -1.65 -4.25 -5.15
C GLN A 53 -2.10 -4.45 -3.69
N LEU A 54 -1.97 -3.42 -2.84
CA LEU A 54 -2.46 -3.44 -1.46
C LEU A 54 -3.97 -3.64 -1.39
N LYS A 55 -4.73 -2.97 -2.26
CA LYS A 55 -6.18 -3.20 -2.38
C LYS A 55 -6.49 -4.63 -2.78
N MET A 56 -5.83 -5.18 -3.80
CA MET A 56 -6.06 -6.57 -4.22
C MET A 56 -5.73 -7.57 -3.11
N ILE A 57 -4.60 -7.36 -2.43
CA ILE A 57 -4.14 -8.18 -1.32
C ILE A 57 -5.11 -8.07 -0.12
N GLY A 58 -5.62 -6.87 0.16
CA GLY A 58 -6.62 -6.60 1.18
C GLY A 58 -8.02 -7.14 0.85
N SER A 59 -8.44 -7.10 -0.42
CA SER A 59 -9.69 -7.72 -0.88
C SER A 59 -9.65 -9.23 -0.68
N ARG A 60 -8.52 -9.88 -0.99
CA ARG A 60 -8.29 -11.31 -0.71
C ARG A 60 -8.35 -11.68 0.78
N LEU A 61 -8.21 -10.72 1.70
CA LEU A 61 -8.37 -10.92 3.14
C LEU A 61 -9.83 -10.81 3.61
N ASN A 62 -10.68 -10.12 2.83
CA ASN A 62 -12.10 -9.91 3.12
C ASN A 62 -13.02 -10.89 2.38
N GLU A 63 -12.47 -11.64 1.41
CA GLU A 63 -13.12 -12.81 0.82
C GLU A 63 -12.99 -13.99 1.81
N GLU A 64 -13.73 -13.91 2.92
CA GLU A 64 -14.03 -15.01 3.87
C GLU A 64 -15.54 -15.14 4.04
#